data_AF-A0A2M9R6N1-F1
#
_entry.id   AF-A0A2M9R6N1-F1
#
_cell.length_a   1.000
_cell.length_b   1.000
_cell.length_c   1.000
_cell.angle_alpha   90.00
_cell.angle_beta   90.00
_cell.angle_gamma   90.00
#
_symmetry.space_group_name_H-M   'P 1'
#
loop_
_entity.id
_entity.type
_entity.pdbx_description
1 polymer ?
#
loop_
_entity_poly.entity_id
_entity_poly.type
_entity_poly.pdbx_seq_one_letter_code
_entity_poly.pdbx_strand_id
1 'polypeptide(L)'
;MQLESSKKTVNHSAQYIFENLTEIKNFEKLMPENTSKFEVIDENCFVFGLKGMPEIKLVKKSATPNNEVVLGAASSKLPFTLTAKIDEIDADNSDVQLFFEGEFNAMMGMMIKGPISKFIETLVENMHKL
;
A
#
# COMPACT_ATOMS: atom_id res chain seq x y z
N MET A 1 -15.88 3.53 0.76
CA MET A 1 -14.99 4.63 1.17
C MET A 1 -13.80 4.62 0.23
N GLN A 2 -13.41 5.78 -0.28
CA GLN A 2 -12.24 5.97 -1.13
C GLN A 2 -11.31 6.96 -0.43
N LEU A 3 -10.03 6.63 -0.37
CA LEU A 3 -8.96 7.46 0.17
C LEU A 3 -7.78 7.43 -0.80
N GLU A 4 -7.05 8.52 -0.87
CA GLU A 4 -5.83 8.62 -1.68
C GLU A 4 -4.72 9.25 -0.86
N SER A 5 -3.48 8.83 -1.10
CA SER A 5 -2.30 9.52 -0.60
C SER A 5 -1.99 10.74 -1.46
N SER A 6 -1.05 11.56 -1.00
CA SER A 6 -0.34 12.47 -1.90
C SER A 6 0.35 11.70 -3.04
N LYS A 7 0.57 12.38 -4.16
CA LYS A 7 1.43 11.90 -5.24
C LYS A 7 2.88 12.24 -4.91
N LYS A 8 3.77 11.26 -5.02
CA LYS A 8 5.19 11.40 -4.68
C LYS A 8 6.07 11.02 -5.86
N THR A 9 6.92 11.96 -6.29
CA THR A 9 8.02 11.66 -7.21
C THR A 9 9.13 10.89 -6.49
N VAL A 10 9.58 9.81 -7.10
CA VAL A 10 10.67 8.96 -6.64
C VAL A 10 11.75 8.95 -7.72
N ASN A 11 13.01 9.05 -7.30
CA ASN A 11 14.18 9.08 -8.19
C ASN A 11 14.59 7.66 -8.63
N HIS A 12 13.60 6.88 -9.05
CA HIS A 12 13.74 5.57 -9.65
C HIS A 12 12.76 5.41 -10.81
N SER A 13 13.15 4.60 -11.79
CA SER A 13 12.30 4.25 -12.92
C SER A 13 11.00 3.57 -12.46
N ALA A 14 9.95 3.70 -13.27
CA ALA A 14 8.67 3.03 -13.00
C ALA A 14 8.83 1.50 -12.89
N GLN A 15 9.76 0.92 -13.66
CA GLN A 15 10.10 -0.51 -13.59
C GLN A 15 10.71 -0.89 -12.23
N TYR A 16 11.69 -0.12 -11.75
CA TYR A 16 12.34 -0.40 -10.47
C TYR A 16 11.34 -0.38 -9.32
N ILE A 17 10.47 0.64 -9.30
CA ILE A 17 9.41 0.74 -8.29
C ILE A 17 8.41 -0.42 -8.41
N PHE A 18 7.98 -0.74 -9.63
CA PHE A 18 7.06 -1.85 -9.87
C PHE A 18 7.61 -3.20 -9.40
N GLU A 19 8.87 -3.51 -9.71
CA GLU A 19 9.54 -4.74 -9.28
C GLU A 19 9.65 -4.80 -7.75
N ASN A 20 10.04 -3.69 -7.11
CA ASN A 20 10.13 -3.61 -5.66
C ASN A 20 8.76 -3.78 -4.98
N LEU A 21 7.70 -3.16 -5.50
CA LEU A 21 6.34 -3.28 -4.95
C LEU A 21 5.70 -4.64 -5.26
N THR A 22 6.15 -5.35 -6.30
CA THR A 22 5.70 -6.72 -6.61
C THR A 22 6.27 -7.74 -5.62
N GLU A 23 7.46 -7.47 -5.07
CA GLU A 23 8.08 -8.22 -3.98
C GLU A 23 7.52 -7.80 -2.62
N ILE A 24 6.48 -8.51 -2.14
CA ILE A 24 5.71 -8.14 -0.95
C ILE A 24 6.55 -7.90 0.32
N LYS A 25 7.67 -8.60 0.50
CA LYS A 25 8.59 -8.37 1.62
C LYS A 25 9.13 -6.93 1.69
N ASN A 26 9.24 -6.23 0.55
CA ASN A 26 9.78 -4.87 0.51
C ASN A 26 8.85 -3.84 1.15
N PHE A 27 7.57 -4.17 1.35
CA PHE A 27 6.66 -3.33 2.14
C PHE A 27 7.16 -3.14 3.58
N GLU A 28 7.99 -4.04 4.12
CA GLU A 28 8.63 -3.86 5.44
C GLU A 28 9.43 -2.55 5.52
N LYS A 29 10.15 -2.20 4.45
CA LYS A 29 10.94 -0.95 4.37
C LYS A 29 10.05 0.30 4.38
N LEU A 30 8.81 0.15 3.91
CA LEU A 30 7.82 1.22 3.79
C LEU A 30 6.99 1.40 5.06
N MET A 31 6.98 0.40 5.94
CA MET A 31 6.14 0.40 7.14
C MET A 31 6.43 1.62 8.04
N PRO A 32 5.40 2.23 8.64
CA PRO A 32 5.57 3.35 9.56
C PRO A 32 6.24 2.91 10.87
N GLU A 33 6.85 3.84 11.60
CA GLU A 33 7.54 3.55 12.88
C GLU A 33 6.61 3.00 13.98
N ASN A 34 5.31 3.28 13.89
CA ASN A 34 4.30 2.76 14.82
C ASN A 34 3.79 1.35 14.46
N THR A 35 4.44 0.67 13.53
CA THR A 35 4.16 -0.73 13.19
C THR A 35 4.42 -1.62 14.40
N SER A 36 3.38 -2.33 14.85
CA SER A 36 3.46 -3.31 15.93
C SER A 36 3.77 -4.71 15.42
N LYS A 37 3.48 -4.99 14.14
CA LYS A 37 3.72 -6.28 13.51
C LYS A 37 3.87 -6.11 12.00
N PHE A 38 4.84 -6.80 11.42
CA PHE A 38 4.92 -7.07 9.99
C PHE A 38 5.39 -8.52 9.83
N GLU A 39 4.63 -9.34 9.12
CA GLU A 39 4.90 -10.76 8.97
C GLU A 39 4.56 -11.19 7.53
N VAL A 40 5.56 -11.64 6.79
CA VAL A 40 5.34 -12.23 5.46
C VAL A 40 4.80 -13.64 5.66
N ILE A 41 3.60 -13.89 5.13
CA ILE A 41 2.91 -15.19 5.23
C ILE A 41 3.34 -16.10 4.07
N ASP A 42 3.42 -15.53 2.86
CA ASP A 42 3.89 -16.17 1.64
C ASP A 42 4.35 -15.10 0.63
N GLU A 43 4.75 -15.53 -0.56
CA GLU A 43 5.30 -14.68 -1.63
C GLU A 43 4.36 -13.53 -2.05
N ASN A 44 3.06 -13.68 -1.84
CA ASN A 44 2.02 -12.74 -2.26
C ASN A 44 1.25 -12.14 -1.08
N CYS A 45 1.61 -12.46 0.16
CA CYS A 45 0.81 -12.15 1.32
C CYS A 45 1.65 -11.71 2.52
N PHE A 46 1.21 -10.65 3.17
CA PHE A 46 1.73 -10.25 4.48
C PHE A 46 0.60 -9.83 5.42
N VAL A 47 0.90 -9.90 6.71
CA VAL A 47 0.10 -9.34 7.78
C VAL A 47 0.86 -8.15 8.35
N PHE A 48 0.17 -7.04 8.55
CA PHE A 48 0.71 -5.91 9.29
C PHE A 48 -0.25 -5.44 10.36
N GLY A 49 0.29 -4.86 11.43
CA GLY A 49 -0.47 -4.24 12.49
C GLY A 49 0.16 -2.90 12.86
N LEU A 50 -0.67 -1.90 13.08
CA LEU A 50 -0.26 -0.60 13.62
C LEU A 50 -0.73 -0.49 15.07
N LYS A 51 0.03 0.21 15.92
CA LYS A 51 -0.40 0.47 17.30
C LYS A 51 -1.79 1.14 17.32
N GLY A 52 -2.76 0.51 17.97
CA GLY A 52 -4.14 0.99 18.05
C GLY A 52 -5.05 0.57 16.88
N MET A 53 -4.59 -0.31 15.98
CA MET A 53 -5.35 -0.85 14.87
C MET A 53 -5.37 -2.38 14.91
N PRO A 54 -6.48 -3.04 14.53
CA PRO A 54 -6.46 -4.49 14.28
C PRO A 54 -5.45 -4.86 13.19
N GLU A 55 -4.88 -6.06 13.28
CA GLU A 55 -4.02 -6.59 12.22
C GLU A 55 -4.78 -6.73 10.90
N ILE A 56 -4.13 -6.34 9.81
CA ILE A 56 -4.65 -6.43 8.44
C ILE A 56 -3.78 -7.39 7.64
N LYS A 57 -4.44 -8.30 6.92
CA LYS A 57 -3.81 -9.21 5.97
C LYS A 57 -4.04 -8.71 4.54
N LEU A 58 -2.95 -8.38 3.85
CA LEU A 58 -2.95 -7.93 2.46
C LEU A 58 -2.42 -9.04 1.54
N VAL A 59 -3.11 -9.24 0.43
CA VAL A 59 -2.76 -10.23 -0.60
C VAL A 59 -2.66 -9.54 -1.94
N LYS A 60 -1.60 -9.81 -2.72
CA LYS A 60 -1.47 -9.35 -4.10
C LYS A 60 -2.61 -9.92 -4.96
N LYS A 61 -3.35 -9.04 -5.63
CA LYS A 61 -4.51 -9.39 -6.49
C LYS A 61 -4.15 -9.33 -7.96
N SER A 62 -3.52 -8.24 -8.39
CA SER A 62 -3.08 -8.03 -9.76
C SER A 62 -1.88 -7.10 -9.79
N ALA A 63 -1.18 -7.11 -10.92
CA ALA A 63 -0.08 -6.21 -11.20
C ALA A 63 -0.02 -5.97 -12.70
N THR A 64 0.04 -4.72 -13.11
CA THR A 64 0.24 -4.30 -14.50
C THR A 64 1.67 -3.77 -14.61
N PRO A 65 2.55 -4.39 -15.42
CA PRO A 65 3.96 -4.03 -15.50
C PRO A 65 4.20 -2.52 -15.61
N ASN A 66 5.05 -2.00 -14.73
CA ASN A 66 5.48 -0.60 -14.66
C ASN A 66 4.35 0.43 -14.45
N ASN A 67 3.13 -0.01 -14.14
CA ASN A 67 1.97 0.87 -14.05
C ASN A 67 1.22 0.76 -12.71
N GLU A 68 0.94 -0.45 -12.24
CA GLU A 68 0.23 -0.60 -10.97
C GLU A 68 0.45 -1.95 -10.29
N VAL A 69 0.36 -1.93 -8.96
CA VAL A 69 0.28 -3.13 -8.11
C VAL A 69 -0.96 -3.00 -7.23
N VAL A 70 -1.82 -4.01 -7.26
CA VAL A 70 -3.07 -4.04 -6.47
C VAL A 70 -2.95 -5.09 -5.38
N LEU A 71 -3.03 -4.63 -4.13
CA LEU A 71 -3.21 -5.48 -2.95
C LEU A 71 -4.67 -5.42 -2.50
N GLY A 72 -5.14 -6.46 -1.82
CA GLY A 72 -6.49 -6.43 -1.26
C GLY A 72 -6.67 -7.38 -0.09
N ALA A 73 -7.86 -7.33 0.50
CA ALA A 73 -8.22 -8.16 1.64
C ALA A 73 -8.02 -9.66 1.36
N ALA A 74 -7.48 -10.37 2.37
CA ALA A 74 -7.51 -11.84 2.37
C ALA A 74 -8.91 -12.40 2.66
N SER A 75 -9.76 -11.64 3.35
CA SER A 75 -11.12 -12.05 3.75
C SER A 75 -12.18 -11.36 2.90
N SER A 76 -13.20 -12.11 2.47
CA SER A 76 -14.36 -11.56 1.76
C SER A 76 -15.32 -10.79 2.67
N LYS A 77 -15.21 -10.93 4.00
CA LYS A 77 -16.13 -10.29 4.96
C LYS A 77 -15.93 -8.78 5.09
N LEU A 78 -14.77 -8.27 4.64
CA LEU A 78 -14.42 -6.86 4.69
C LEU A 78 -13.55 -6.56 3.45
N PRO A 79 -14.19 -6.35 2.29
CA PRO A 79 -13.48 -6.17 1.03
C PRO A 79 -12.87 -4.77 0.97
N PHE A 80 -11.58 -4.73 0.69
CA PHE A 80 -10.85 -3.51 0.39
C PHE A 80 -9.69 -3.81 -0.56
N THR A 81 -9.24 -2.77 -1.26
CA THR A 81 -8.08 -2.74 -2.14
C THR A 81 -7.15 -1.60 -1.75
N LEU A 82 -5.87 -1.81 -1.98
CA LEU A 82 -4.81 -0.81 -1.95
C LEU A 82 -4.08 -0.90 -3.29
N THR A 83 -4.28 0.09 -4.14
CA THR A 83 -3.65 0.19 -5.45
C THR A 83 -2.50 1.17 -5.36
N ALA A 84 -1.29 0.70 -5.66
CA ALA A 84 -0.14 1.56 -5.92
C ALA A 84 -0.09 1.86 -7.41
N LYS A 85 -0.38 3.10 -7.79
CA LYS A 85 -0.26 3.58 -9.17
C LYS A 85 1.10 4.20 -9.39
N ILE A 86 1.71 3.89 -10.51
CA ILE A 86 3.04 4.32 -10.93
C ILE A 86 2.90 4.99 -12.31
N ASP A 87 3.23 6.27 -12.37
CA ASP A 87 3.27 7.03 -13.62
C ASP A 87 4.75 7.30 -13.96
N GLU A 88 5.23 6.85 -15.11
CA GLU A 88 6.59 7.17 -15.58
C GLU A 88 6.72 8.67 -15.89
N ILE A 89 7.83 9.27 -15.43
CA ILE A 89 8.18 10.65 -15.78
C ILE A 89 9.29 10.64 -16.84
N ASP A 90 10.36 9.91 -16.56
CA ASP A 90 11.49 9.67 -17.47
C ASP A 90 12.18 8.34 -17.10
N ALA A 91 13.36 8.08 -17.69
CA ALA A 91 14.10 6.84 -17.52
C ALA A 91 14.51 6.55 -16.06
N ASP A 92 14.68 7.59 -15.23
CA ASP A 92 15.21 7.50 -13.88
C ASP A 92 14.21 7.97 -12.81
N ASN A 93 13.02 8.46 -13.21
CA ASN A 93 12.04 9.04 -12.30
C ASN A 93 10.61 8.56 -12.56
N SER A 94 9.84 8.42 -11.48
CA SER A 94 8.43 8.05 -11.54
C SER A 94 7.62 8.72 -10.44
N ASP A 95 6.34 8.94 -10.71
CA ASP A 95 5.37 9.36 -9.70
C ASP A 95 4.62 8.14 -9.16
N VAL A 96 4.50 8.06 -7.83
CA VAL A 96 3.75 7.02 -7.13
C VAL A 96 2.61 7.66 -6.34
N GLN A 97 1.42 7.06 -6.42
CA GLN A 97 0.27 7.44 -5.58
C GLN A 97 -0.48 6.19 -5.14
N LEU A 98 -0.95 6.18 -3.89
CA LEU A 98 -1.69 5.07 -3.32
C LEU A 98 -3.17 5.39 -3.23
N PHE A 99 -4.00 4.45 -3.68
CA PHE A 99 -5.46 4.54 -3.62
C PHE A 99 -5.99 3.40 -2.76
N PHE A 100 -6.75 3.74 -1.74
CA PHE A 100 -7.43 2.78 -0.88
C PHE A 100 -8.93 2.84 -1.12
N GLU A 101 -9.52 1.70 -1.50
CA GLU A 101 -10.96 1.57 -1.67
C GLU A 101 -11.47 0.45 -0.77
N GLY A 102 -12.56 0.68 -0.04
CA GLY A 102 -13.18 -0.42 0.70
C GLY A 102 -14.63 -0.17 1.07
N GLU A 103 -15.36 -1.26 1.21
CA GLU A 103 -16.80 -1.24 1.49
C GLU A 103 -17.06 -1.31 2.99
N PHE A 104 -17.02 -0.14 3.61
CA PHE A 104 -17.26 0.02 5.04
C PHE A 104 -18.61 0.67 5.29
N ASN A 105 -19.31 0.23 6.33
CA ASN A 105 -20.46 0.99 6.83
C ASN A 105 -19.99 2.34 7.41
N ALA A 106 -20.91 3.30 7.56
CA ALA A 106 -20.58 4.68 7.94
C ALA A 106 -19.81 4.78 9.28
N MET A 107 -20.17 3.96 10.27
CA MET A 107 -19.52 3.96 11.58
C MET A 107 -18.08 3.44 11.51
N MET A 108 -17.86 2.30 10.85
CA MET A 108 -16.53 1.72 10.65
C MET A 108 -15.65 2.65 9.81
N GLY A 109 -16.21 3.24 8.75
CA GLY A 109 -15.50 4.18 7.89
C GLY A 109 -14.91 5.36 8.66
N MET A 110 -15.68 5.96 9.59
CA MET A 110 -15.18 7.07 10.42
C MET A 110 -14.01 6.66 11.34
N MET A 111 -14.07 5.46 11.93
CA MET A 111 -13.05 4.98 12.86
C MET A 111 -11.73 4.65 12.17
N ILE A 112 -11.79 4.08 10.96
CA ILE A 112 -10.60 3.62 10.24
C ILE A 112 -10.02 4.66 9.27
N LYS A 113 -10.82 5.67 8.84
CA LYS A 113 -10.38 6.69 7.88
C LYS A 113 -9.08 7.36 8.31
N GLY A 114 -9.01 7.84 9.56
CA GLY A 114 -7.81 8.51 10.07
C GLY A 114 -6.56 7.63 10.04
N PRO A 115 -6.58 6.44 10.66
CA PRO A 115 -5.46 5.49 10.62
C PRO A 115 -5.05 5.07 9.20
N ILE A 116 -6.00 4.75 8.32
CA ILE A 116 -5.70 4.30 6.95
C ILE A 116 -5.15 5.43 6.09
N SER A 117 -5.71 6.65 6.18
CA SER A 117 -5.15 7.82 5.49
C SER A 117 -3.70 8.07 5.90
N LYS A 118 -3.38 7.99 7.19
CA LYS A 118 -1.99 8.11 7.67
C LYS A 118 -1.10 6.98 7.18
N PHE A 119 -1.63 5.75 7.16
CA PHE A 119 -0.88 4.60 6.68
C PHE A 119 -0.47 4.74 5.22
N ILE A 120 -1.42 5.04 4.32
CA ILE A 120 -1.10 5.19 2.88
C ILE A 120 -0.21 6.41 2.61
N GLU A 121 -0.35 7.48 3.40
CA GLU A 121 0.55 8.63 3.31
C GLU A 121 1.97 8.24 3.72
N THR A 122 2.16 7.55 4.84
CA THR A 122 3.51 7.14 5.25
C THR A 122 4.14 6.14 4.29
N LEU A 123 3.35 5.23 3.67
CA LEU A 123 3.86 4.34 2.64
C LEU A 123 4.41 5.14 1.44
N VAL A 124 3.66 6.13 0.94
CA VAL A 124 4.10 6.92 -0.22
C VAL A 124 5.29 7.82 0.14
N GLU A 125 5.32 8.39 1.35
CA GLU A 125 6.45 9.15 1.86
C GLU A 125 7.72 8.29 1.95
N ASN A 126 7.58 7.02 2.35
CA ASN A 126 8.69 6.08 2.49
C ASN A 126 9.14 5.44 1.16
N MET A 127 8.52 5.74 0.01
CA MET A 127 8.92 5.14 -1.27
C MET A 127 10.38 5.41 -1.66
N HIS A 128 10.98 6.49 -1.14
CA HIS A 128 12.41 6.79 -1.29
C HIS A 128 13.35 5.77 -0.61
N LYS A 129 12.81 4.83 0.19
CA LYS A 129 13.57 3.75 0.86
C LYS A 129 13.64 2.47 0.02
N LEU A 130 12.91 2.41 -1.10
CA LEU A 130 13.05 1.36 -2.10
C LEU A 130 14.25 1.69 -2.97
#